data_AF-A0A933GB44-F1
#
_entry.id   AF-A0A933GB44-F1
#
_cell.length_a   1.000
_cell.length_b   1.000
_cell.length_c   1.000
_cell.angle_alpha   90.00
_cell.angle_beta   90.00
_cell.angle_gamma   90.00
#
_symmetry.space_group_name_H-M   'P 1'
#
loop_
_entity.id
_entity.type
_entity.pdbx_description
1 polymer ?
#
loop_
_entity_poly.entity_id
_entity_poly.type
_entity_poly.pdbx_seq_one_letter_code
_entity_poly.pdbx_strand_id
1 'polypeptide(L)'
;MTRCTLVLSVILLASSRATAPALAACPSGYPNEIFCDDFDTYCTGGGYPGSPDCSSGASTNNALLQTVWKTTSRNDSTNTTCGTQFTVDIDPKYLSSTPFGGRHPCLSNDPIGQQSVSNWNENPATPGLGFLIQNVFPGFPRMTATDGAPLVLEFYLSGVDRPEWSIGGGLSRSSAYMELALGDDRANTDYANGPNCSSYCNPSIGQGPFPILCAIGNPENNTPLPEGCPPIAQAPVHAALAVGTMNMLDPDPCHCGVQEHGGINWHLTVYDGQLWWTLRNDAPRTSTGTVTPDPVNPDAPMPPPAGVNTPGDFTLLAGKPDGFGPANQWVKLTIRATSFDVEMIARERSAVNGNIYRVTSVMHGIPRAYLGCFDQLRGGVGAGCPLANTSWTTCGSGGRRCLVSLKSNANAVIFDDVVLHGGAACNPNGACCLDDASCVDNEARAHCEDEAPNGLGGKWRGAGTTCGTLDPPCCPVPFADTDHDDDVDVADFAALQRCLTIGGGTPTGNCACFNRDGDADVDGLDLNAFLDCVTGPAVSFSAAPPPACVP
;
A
#
# COMPACT_ATOMS: atom_id res chain seq x y z
N MET A 1 59.97 15.32 34.51
CA MET A 1 60.22 13.99 33.89
C MET A 1 58.95 13.60 33.14
N THR A 2 58.90 13.80 31.81
CA THR A 2 59.06 12.75 30.77
C THR A 2 57.86 11.78 30.80
N ARG A 3 56.76 12.05 30.09
CA ARG A 3 56.41 11.74 28.67
C ARG A 3 55.90 10.31 28.41
N CYS A 4 54.74 10.26 27.72
CA CYS A 4 54.24 9.22 26.80
C CYS A 4 53.75 7.89 27.45
N THR A 5 52.64 7.26 27.06
CA THR A 5 52.02 7.14 25.73
C THR A 5 50.52 6.86 25.88
N LEU A 6 49.65 7.73 25.37
CA LEU A 6 48.23 7.42 25.14
C LEU A 6 48.14 6.85 23.72
N VAL A 7 47.87 5.55 23.58
CA VAL A 7 47.67 4.89 22.29
C VAL A 7 46.31 5.32 21.77
N LEU A 8 46.34 6.22 20.79
CA LEU A 8 45.21 6.64 19.98
C LEU A 8 44.86 5.47 19.04
N SER A 9 43.95 4.60 19.46
CA SER A 9 43.33 3.62 18.55
C SER A 9 42.31 4.34 17.66
N VAL A 10 42.82 5.03 16.65
CA VAL A 10 42.03 5.40 15.47
C VAL A 10 41.85 4.12 14.68
N ILE A 11 40.80 3.37 15.00
CA ILE A 11 40.29 2.35 14.10
C ILE A 11 39.69 3.12 12.92
N LEU A 12 40.52 3.35 11.90
CA LEU A 12 40.04 3.55 10.54
C LEU A 12 39.32 2.26 10.14
N LEU A 13 38.04 2.17 10.47
CA LEU A 13 37.08 1.38 9.70
C LEU A 13 36.92 2.09 8.35
N ALA A 14 37.97 2.04 7.54
CA ALA A 14 37.79 2.00 6.10
C ALA A 14 37.21 0.61 5.81
N SER A 15 35.92 0.44 6.12
CA SER A 15 35.14 -0.63 5.53
C SER A 15 35.32 -0.47 4.04
N SER A 16 36.05 -1.39 3.42
CA SER A 16 36.05 -1.58 1.99
C SER A 16 34.60 -1.82 1.60
N ARG A 17 33.88 -0.74 1.25
CA ARG A 17 32.67 -0.85 0.45
C ARG A 17 33.15 -1.55 -0.81
N ALA A 18 32.93 -2.86 -0.88
CA ALA A 18 33.06 -3.58 -2.12
C ALA A 18 32.24 -2.76 -3.11
N THR A 19 32.90 -2.24 -4.13
CA THR A 19 32.32 -1.40 -5.15
C THR A 19 31.35 -2.27 -5.95
N ALA A 20 30.15 -2.46 -5.41
CA ALA A 20 28.99 -2.74 -6.24
C ALA A 20 29.00 -1.62 -7.30
N PRO A 21 28.96 -1.96 -8.60
CA PRO A 21 29.01 -0.96 -9.65
C PRO A 21 27.84 0.03 -9.45
N ALA A 22 28.20 1.23 -8.99
CA ALA A 22 27.50 2.50 -9.14
C ALA A 22 25.97 2.52 -8.91
N LEU A 23 25.49 2.16 -7.72
CA LEU A 23 24.27 2.79 -7.16
C LEU A 23 24.63 4.11 -6.43
N ALA A 24 25.68 4.80 -6.86
CA ALA A 24 26.31 5.92 -6.15
C ALA A 24 25.89 7.30 -6.68
N ALA A 25 24.69 7.44 -7.27
CA ALA A 25 24.37 8.58 -8.12
C ALA A 25 23.32 9.58 -7.59
N CYS A 26 22.77 9.40 -6.38
CA CYS A 26 22.06 10.50 -5.74
C CYS A 26 22.91 11.11 -4.62
N PRO A 27 23.46 12.32 -4.78
CA PRO A 27 23.99 13.10 -3.67
C PRO A 27 22.84 13.74 -2.91
N SER A 28 21.84 12.96 -2.52
CA SER A 28 20.57 13.45 -1.99
C SER A 28 20.76 14.23 -0.67
N GLY A 29 21.85 13.95 0.05
CA GLY A 29 22.13 14.54 1.34
C GLY A 29 21.22 14.02 2.45
N TYR A 30 20.38 13.01 2.20
CA TYR A 30 19.52 12.43 3.23
C TYR A 30 20.34 11.55 4.19
N PRO A 31 20.25 11.80 5.51
CA PRO A 31 20.84 10.90 6.50
C PRO A 31 20.10 9.56 6.47
N ASN A 32 20.83 8.44 6.48
CA ASN A 32 20.29 7.08 6.41
C ASN A 32 19.46 6.82 5.13
N GLU A 33 19.94 7.31 3.98
CA GLU A 33 19.42 6.91 2.66
C GLU A 33 19.55 5.39 2.46
N ILE A 34 18.44 4.76 2.06
CA ILE A 34 18.33 3.32 1.81
C ILE A 34 18.36 3.05 0.31
N PHE A 35 17.55 3.77 -0.46
CA PHE A 35 17.50 3.66 -1.90
C PHE A 35 17.38 5.06 -2.49
N CYS A 36 18.11 5.30 -3.57
CA CYS A 36 17.85 6.43 -4.43
C CYS A 36 18.08 6.04 -5.87
N ASP A 37 17.16 6.45 -6.74
CA ASP A 37 17.29 6.28 -8.17
C ASP A 37 16.74 7.50 -8.90
N ASP A 38 17.59 8.04 -9.77
CA ASP A 38 17.28 9.14 -10.68
C ASP A 38 17.32 8.55 -12.09
N PHE A 39 16.20 8.63 -12.81
CA PHE A 39 16.04 7.95 -14.09
C PHE A 39 16.92 8.57 -15.18
N ASP A 40 17.41 9.80 -14.98
CA ASP A 40 18.37 10.47 -15.87
C ASP A 40 19.72 9.74 -15.93
N THR A 41 20.07 9.00 -14.89
CA THR A 41 21.35 8.27 -14.80
C THR A 41 21.47 7.16 -15.85
N TYR A 42 20.35 6.73 -16.44
CA TYR A 42 20.31 5.70 -17.47
C TYR A 42 20.53 6.26 -18.89
N CYS A 43 20.83 7.55 -19.06
CA CYS A 43 21.17 8.12 -20.36
C CYS A 43 22.64 7.92 -20.72
N THR A 44 22.90 7.46 -21.95
CA THR A 44 24.27 7.14 -22.41
C THR A 44 25.15 8.37 -22.65
N GLY A 45 24.57 9.58 -22.63
CA GLY A 45 25.23 10.86 -22.88
C GLY A 45 25.66 11.63 -21.63
N GLY A 46 25.34 11.12 -20.42
CA GLY A 46 25.74 11.68 -19.12
C GLY A 46 24.60 12.29 -18.30
N GLY A 47 24.24 11.61 -17.20
CA GLY A 47 23.66 12.16 -15.97
C GLY A 47 24.27 11.36 -14.80
N TYR A 48 24.74 11.87 -13.65
CA TYR A 48 24.57 13.10 -12.83
C TYR A 48 25.90 13.38 -12.04
N PRO A 49 26.16 14.47 -11.27
CA PRO A 49 26.00 15.92 -11.48
C PRO A 49 27.28 16.60 -12.06
N GLY A 50 27.23 17.73 -12.81
CA GLY A 50 26.22 18.78 -12.84
C GLY A 50 25.98 19.47 -14.20
N SER A 51 25.38 18.73 -15.13
CA SER A 51 24.51 19.29 -16.17
C SER A 51 23.44 18.24 -16.51
N PRO A 52 22.14 18.52 -16.36
CA PRO A 52 21.12 17.52 -16.03
C PRO A 52 20.18 17.30 -17.21
N ASP A 53 20.72 16.84 -18.33
CA ASP A 53 19.89 16.48 -19.47
C ASP A 53 20.49 15.27 -20.18
N CYS A 54 19.63 14.31 -20.51
CA CYS A 54 19.87 13.45 -21.66
C CYS A 54 19.94 14.38 -22.89
N SER A 55 21.16 14.81 -23.26
CA SER A 55 21.35 15.73 -24.40
C SER A 55 20.54 15.24 -25.59
N SER A 56 19.84 16.12 -26.31
CA SER A 56 19.02 15.73 -27.46
C SER A 56 19.80 14.79 -28.39
N GLY A 57 19.34 13.55 -28.55
CA GLY A 57 20.04 12.50 -29.31
C GLY A 57 20.90 11.52 -28.50
N ALA A 58 20.97 11.65 -27.18
CA ALA A 58 21.48 10.60 -26.30
C ALA A 58 20.59 9.35 -26.43
N SER A 59 21.18 8.17 -26.44
CA SER A 59 20.39 6.94 -26.33
C SER A 59 20.04 6.66 -24.88
N THR A 60 18.85 6.11 -24.66
CA THR A 60 18.42 5.58 -23.37
C THR A 60 19.01 4.19 -23.14
N ASN A 61 19.50 3.90 -21.94
CA ASN A 61 19.90 2.55 -21.55
C ASN A 61 18.77 1.84 -20.79
N ASN A 62 17.64 1.60 -21.48
CA ASN A 62 16.50 0.89 -20.90
C ASN A 62 16.88 -0.51 -20.40
N ALA A 63 17.90 -1.15 -21.00
CA ALA A 63 18.39 -2.44 -20.52
C ALA A 63 18.96 -2.34 -19.09
N LEU A 64 19.72 -1.28 -18.79
CA LEU A 64 20.25 -1.04 -17.45
C LEU A 64 19.14 -0.67 -16.46
N LEU A 65 18.21 0.20 -16.86
CA LEU A 65 17.03 0.53 -16.05
C LEU A 65 16.27 -0.75 -15.66
N GLN A 66 16.05 -1.65 -16.62
CA GLN A 66 15.35 -2.92 -16.41
C GLN A 66 16.14 -3.92 -15.55
N THR A 67 17.42 -3.68 -15.27
CA THR A 67 18.15 -4.46 -14.26
C THR A 67 17.80 -4.03 -12.85
N VAL A 68 17.46 -2.75 -12.64
CA VAL A 68 17.05 -2.19 -11.34
C VAL A 68 15.55 -2.34 -11.14
N TRP A 69 14.74 -1.93 -12.11
CA TRP A 69 13.27 -2.03 -12.07
C TRP A 69 12.80 -3.19 -12.93
N LYS A 70 12.62 -4.36 -12.30
CA LYS A 70 12.18 -5.57 -13.00
C LYS A 70 10.66 -5.67 -13.00
N THR A 71 10.09 -6.14 -14.11
CA THR A 71 8.67 -6.51 -14.17
C THR A 71 8.37 -7.66 -13.21
N THR A 72 7.50 -7.41 -12.23
CA THR A 72 7.13 -8.40 -11.20
C THR A 72 5.66 -8.79 -11.25
N SER A 73 4.82 -8.02 -11.94
CA SER A 73 3.44 -8.42 -12.16
C SER A 73 3.32 -9.68 -13.00
N ARG A 74 2.43 -10.57 -12.55
CA ARG A 74 2.14 -11.86 -13.17
C ARG A 74 0.65 -12.03 -13.35
N ASN A 75 0.29 -12.75 -14.40
CA ASN A 75 -1.04 -13.27 -14.57
C ASN A 75 -1.11 -14.63 -13.87
N ASP A 76 -1.88 -14.73 -12.78
CA ASP A 76 -2.02 -15.95 -11.98
C ASP A 76 -2.46 -17.15 -12.83
N SER A 77 -3.29 -16.91 -13.87
CA SER A 77 -3.82 -17.99 -14.71
C SER A 77 -2.83 -18.57 -15.72
N THR A 78 -1.80 -17.81 -16.10
CA THR A 78 -0.78 -18.26 -17.07
C THR A 78 0.61 -18.37 -16.45
N ASN A 79 0.80 -17.85 -15.24
CA ASN A 79 2.08 -17.59 -14.61
C ASN A 79 3.07 -16.85 -15.52
N THR A 80 2.58 -16.07 -16.49
CA THR A 80 3.44 -15.25 -17.33
C THR A 80 3.55 -13.86 -16.73
N THR A 81 4.74 -13.27 -16.82
CA THR A 81 4.90 -11.86 -16.57
C THR A 81 3.97 -11.10 -17.50
N CYS A 82 3.23 -10.16 -16.93
CA CYS A 82 2.42 -9.22 -17.66
C CYS A 82 2.71 -7.84 -17.10
N GLY A 83 2.31 -6.83 -17.83
CA GLY A 83 2.57 -5.48 -17.40
C GLY A 83 3.48 -4.74 -18.35
N THR A 84 3.39 -3.46 -18.18
CA THR A 84 4.14 -2.42 -18.85
C THR A 84 5.48 -2.18 -18.13
N GLN A 85 6.55 -2.00 -18.91
CA GLN A 85 7.91 -1.74 -18.41
C GLN A 85 8.20 -0.24 -18.27
N PHE A 86 9.03 0.13 -17.30
CA PHE A 86 9.55 1.47 -17.19
C PHE A 86 10.52 1.70 -18.35
N THR A 87 10.38 2.85 -18.98
CA THR A 87 11.25 3.29 -20.06
C THR A 87 11.73 4.69 -19.73
N VAL A 88 13.00 4.95 -19.98
CA VAL A 88 13.49 6.33 -20.00
C VAL A 88 12.92 6.98 -21.26
N ASP A 89 12.34 8.16 -21.15
CA ASP A 89 11.77 8.89 -22.29
C ASP A 89 12.57 10.20 -22.50
N ILE A 90 12.77 10.58 -23.77
CA ILE A 90 13.48 11.78 -24.19
C ILE A 90 12.50 12.63 -25.01
N ASP A 91 11.37 13.02 -24.41
CA ASP A 91 10.40 13.87 -25.10
C ASP A 91 10.71 15.36 -24.80
N PRO A 92 11.11 16.13 -25.82
CA PRO A 92 11.51 17.52 -25.65
C PRO A 92 10.36 18.45 -25.18
N LYS A 93 9.10 18.00 -25.19
CA LYS A 93 7.95 18.80 -24.75
C LYS A 93 7.79 18.87 -23.24
N TYR A 94 8.34 17.90 -22.50
CA TYR A 94 8.29 17.89 -21.04
C TYR A 94 9.50 18.60 -20.41
N LEU A 95 10.38 19.22 -21.23
CA LEU A 95 11.63 19.94 -20.89
C LEU A 95 11.47 21.29 -20.14
N SER A 96 10.54 21.41 -19.20
CA SER A 96 10.59 22.55 -18.27
C SER A 96 11.07 22.18 -16.86
N SER A 97 11.31 20.90 -16.61
CA SER A 97 11.95 20.40 -15.40
C SER A 97 13.05 19.41 -15.81
N THR A 98 14.29 19.76 -15.49
CA THR A 98 15.15 18.81 -14.77
C THR A 98 14.30 18.15 -13.66
N PRO A 99 14.07 16.82 -13.61
CA PRO A 99 14.67 15.69 -14.36
C PRO A 99 13.68 14.85 -15.24
N PHE A 100 14.21 13.89 -16.05
CA PHE A 100 13.46 12.99 -16.95
C PHE A 100 13.16 11.63 -16.30
N GLY A 101 11.88 11.39 -16.03
CA GLY A 101 11.45 10.18 -15.32
C GLY A 101 11.21 8.92 -16.15
N GLY A 102 11.09 7.81 -15.43
CA GLY A 102 10.63 6.52 -15.92
C GLY A 102 9.15 6.55 -16.27
N ARG A 103 8.85 6.39 -17.56
CA ARG A 103 7.50 6.31 -18.07
C ARG A 103 6.91 4.93 -17.81
N HIS A 104 5.74 4.90 -17.17
CA HIS A 104 4.85 3.75 -17.18
C HIS A 104 3.97 3.77 -18.45
N PRO A 105 4.06 2.82 -19.40
CA PRO A 105 3.56 3.08 -20.75
C PRO A 105 2.04 3.17 -20.92
N CYS A 106 1.70 3.92 -21.97
CA CYS A 106 0.41 4.47 -22.40
C CYS A 106 -0.10 3.71 -23.66
N LEU A 107 0.33 2.47 -23.85
CA LEU A 107 0.01 1.73 -25.06
C LEU A 107 -1.41 1.15 -24.97
N SER A 108 -2.20 1.48 -25.99
CA SER A 108 -3.60 1.08 -26.10
C SER A 108 -3.70 -0.45 -26.09
N ASN A 109 -4.25 -0.99 -25.00
CA ASN A 109 -4.47 -2.41 -24.70
C ASN A 109 -3.32 -3.15 -23.99
N ASP A 110 -2.22 -2.48 -23.63
CA ASP A 110 -1.20 -3.16 -22.85
C ASP A 110 -1.66 -3.30 -21.38
N PRO A 111 -1.55 -4.52 -20.81
CA PRO A 111 -1.83 -4.73 -19.40
C PRO A 111 -0.93 -3.83 -18.55
N ILE A 112 -1.50 -3.08 -17.61
CA ILE A 112 -0.76 -2.32 -16.61
C ILE A 112 -0.24 -3.30 -15.55
N GLY A 113 1.06 -3.21 -15.24
CA GLY A 113 1.66 -4.01 -14.18
C GLY A 113 2.57 -3.21 -13.27
N GLN A 114 3.12 -3.95 -12.31
CA GLN A 114 4.02 -3.50 -11.29
C GLN A 114 5.44 -3.93 -11.62
N GLN A 115 6.39 -3.06 -11.28
CA GLN A 115 7.82 -3.30 -11.32
C GLN A 115 8.40 -3.15 -9.93
N SER A 116 9.36 -3.99 -9.57
CA SER A 116 10.02 -3.96 -8.27
C SER A 116 11.49 -3.64 -8.44
N VAL A 117 12.06 -2.95 -7.45
CA VAL A 117 13.52 -2.88 -7.28
C VAL A 117 14.03 -4.32 -7.13
N SER A 118 14.91 -4.71 -8.05
CA SER A 118 15.20 -6.09 -8.44
C SER A 118 15.43 -7.03 -7.25
N ASN A 119 14.61 -8.06 -7.08
CA ASN A 119 14.75 -9.01 -5.97
C ASN A 119 16.04 -9.86 -6.08
N TRP A 120 16.73 -10.06 -4.95
CA TRP A 120 17.97 -10.82 -4.77
C TRP A 120 17.90 -12.26 -5.33
N ASN A 121 16.71 -12.87 -5.33
CA ASN A 121 16.55 -14.29 -5.70
C ASN A 121 16.68 -14.55 -7.20
N GLU A 122 16.56 -13.54 -8.08
CA GLU A 122 16.53 -13.75 -9.53
C GLU A 122 17.85 -13.43 -10.23
N ASN A 123 18.71 -12.59 -9.65
CA ASN A 123 20.03 -12.31 -10.19
C ASN A 123 20.99 -11.81 -9.09
N PRO A 124 22.06 -12.55 -8.74
CA PRO A 124 23.03 -12.10 -7.73
C PRO A 124 23.80 -10.84 -8.14
N ALA A 125 23.69 -10.38 -9.39
CA ALA A 125 24.39 -9.18 -9.88
C ALA A 125 23.69 -7.84 -9.55
N THR A 126 22.39 -7.85 -9.22
CA THR A 126 21.65 -6.61 -8.89
C THR A 126 21.02 -6.72 -7.50
N PRO A 127 21.50 -5.92 -6.52
CA PRO A 127 20.99 -6.00 -5.17
C PRO A 127 19.54 -5.48 -5.08
N GLY A 128 18.66 -6.26 -4.48
CA GLY A 128 17.30 -5.82 -4.15
C GLY A 128 17.25 -4.90 -2.95
N LEU A 129 16.04 -4.38 -2.68
CA LEU A 129 15.86 -3.44 -1.58
C LEU A 129 16.35 -4.02 -0.24
N GLY A 130 16.10 -5.30 0.04
CA GLY A 130 16.61 -5.96 1.25
C GLY A 130 18.14 -5.96 1.40
N PHE A 131 18.90 -5.95 0.30
CA PHE A 131 20.36 -5.76 0.35
C PHE A 131 20.73 -4.31 0.65
N LEU A 132 20.01 -3.37 0.05
CA LEU A 132 20.24 -1.94 0.28
C LEU A 132 19.91 -1.56 1.73
N ILE A 133 18.83 -2.13 2.28
CA ILE A 133 18.49 -2.04 3.71
C ILE A 133 19.64 -2.55 4.57
N GLN A 134 20.23 -3.72 4.26
CA GLN A 134 21.35 -4.26 5.05
C GLN A 134 22.60 -3.35 5.07
N ASN A 135 22.80 -2.52 4.04
CA ASN A 135 23.90 -1.55 4.04
C ASN A 135 23.69 -0.41 5.04
N VAL A 136 22.43 -0.06 5.33
CA VAL A 136 22.06 0.94 6.33
C VAL A 136 21.88 0.32 7.71
N PHE A 137 21.30 -0.88 7.76
CA PHE A 137 20.95 -1.64 8.95
C PHE A 137 21.61 -3.03 8.92
N PRO A 138 22.89 -3.17 9.30
CA PRO A 138 23.62 -4.43 9.21
C PRO A 138 22.91 -5.59 9.93
N GLY A 139 22.68 -6.69 9.21
CA GLY A 139 22.00 -7.88 9.73
C GLY A 139 20.49 -7.91 9.57
N PHE A 140 19.89 -6.84 9.02
CA PHE A 140 18.44 -6.75 8.84
C PHE A 140 18.10 -6.58 7.36
N PRO A 141 17.40 -7.55 6.72
CA PRO A 141 16.96 -7.43 5.33
C PRO A 141 15.68 -6.60 5.18
N ARG A 142 15.14 -6.06 6.28
CA ARG A 142 13.85 -5.37 6.33
C ARG A 142 13.94 -4.13 7.21
N MET A 143 13.06 -3.18 6.95
CA MET A 143 12.96 -1.93 7.70
C MET A 143 11.50 -1.69 8.13
N THR A 144 11.31 -0.90 9.17
CA THR A 144 10.00 -0.41 9.58
C THR A 144 10.06 1.08 9.89
N ALA A 145 8.89 1.68 10.04
CA ALA A 145 8.74 3.04 10.52
C ALA A 145 8.49 3.07 12.03
N THR A 146 9.10 4.02 12.73
CA THR A 146 8.80 4.32 14.14
C THR A 146 8.58 5.82 14.29
N ASP A 147 8.04 6.27 15.42
CA ASP A 147 7.84 7.71 15.66
C ASP A 147 9.18 8.46 15.82
N GLY A 148 10.19 7.79 16.40
CA GLY A 148 11.55 8.35 16.57
C GLY A 148 12.42 8.25 15.32
N ALA A 149 12.09 7.35 14.39
CA ALA A 149 12.77 7.15 13.11
C ALA A 149 11.71 6.84 12.04
N PRO A 150 11.02 7.86 11.51
CA PRO A 150 10.03 7.66 10.47
C PRO A 150 10.70 7.19 9.19
N LEU A 151 9.99 6.37 8.40
CA LEU A 151 10.42 5.96 7.07
C LEU A 151 9.82 6.93 6.05
N VAL A 152 10.64 7.47 5.15
CA VAL A 152 10.20 8.49 4.20
C VAL A 152 10.46 8.03 2.78
N LEU A 153 9.39 8.02 1.98
CA LEU A 153 9.43 7.77 0.54
C LEU A 153 9.10 9.08 -0.18
N GLU A 154 10.03 9.54 -1.01
CA GLU A 154 9.90 10.76 -1.81
C GLU A 154 10.09 10.40 -3.28
N PHE A 155 9.30 11.02 -4.15
CA PHE A 155 9.49 10.88 -5.58
C PHE A 155 8.78 11.99 -6.33
N TYR A 156 9.24 12.20 -7.54
CA TYR A 156 8.56 13.03 -8.51
C TYR A 156 7.46 12.25 -9.23
N LEU A 157 6.31 12.90 -9.39
CA LEU A 157 5.14 12.36 -10.06
C LEU A 157 4.65 13.36 -11.11
N SER A 158 4.50 12.91 -12.35
CA SER A 158 3.96 13.74 -13.44
C SER A 158 3.09 12.92 -14.39
N GLY A 159 2.17 13.61 -15.07
CA GLY A 159 1.33 13.05 -16.13
C GLY A 159 1.75 13.56 -17.50
N VAL A 160 1.66 12.69 -18.51
CA VAL A 160 1.97 13.07 -19.89
C VAL A 160 0.79 13.77 -20.55
N ASP A 161 1.02 15.00 -21.01
CA ASP A 161 0.14 15.67 -21.97
C ASP A 161 0.48 15.23 -23.39
N ARG A 162 -0.40 14.43 -24.02
CA ARG A 162 -0.35 14.30 -25.49
C ARG A 162 -0.49 15.69 -26.13
N PRO A 163 0.09 15.92 -27.33
CA PRO A 163 0.16 17.26 -27.90
C PRO A 163 -1.18 17.98 -27.89
N GLU A 164 -1.11 19.23 -27.41
CA GLU A 164 -2.02 20.38 -27.28
C GLU A 164 -3.40 20.39 -27.98
N TRP A 165 -3.65 19.52 -28.96
CA TRP A 165 -4.85 19.50 -29.80
C TRP A 165 -5.82 18.36 -29.45
N SER A 166 -5.41 17.40 -28.61
CA SER A 166 -6.30 16.36 -28.07
C SER A 166 -6.59 16.65 -26.59
N ILE A 167 -7.75 17.23 -26.34
CA ILE A 167 -8.35 17.53 -25.04
C ILE A 167 -8.17 16.30 -24.11
N GLY A 168 -7.50 16.47 -22.95
CA GLY A 168 -7.44 15.47 -21.88
C GLY A 168 -6.07 14.84 -21.55
N GLY A 169 -4.96 15.54 -21.80
CA GLY A 169 -3.65 15.18 -21.26
C GLY A 169 -3.59 15.34 -19.74
N GLY A 170 -2.89 14.44 -19.04
CA GLY A 170 -2.70 14.50 -17.59
C GLY A 170 -2.97 13.19 -16.85
N LEU A 171 -2.65 13.17 -15.56
CA LEU A 171 -2.89 12.06 -14.62
C LEU A 171 -4.37 11.63 -14.52
N SER A 172 -5.28 12.42 -15.09
CA SER A 172 -6.75 12.28 -15.07
C SER A 172 -7.32 10.94 -15.47
N ARG A 173 -6.55 10.09 -16.15
CA ARG A 173 -7.01 8.79 -16.64
C ARG A 173 -6.05 7.66 -16.32
N SER A 174 -5.19 7.88 -15.33
CA SER A 174 -4.05 7.00 -15.07
C SER A 174 -4.09 6.49 -13.64
N SER A 175 -3.90 5.18 -13.52
CA SER A 175 -3.60 4.54 -12.25
C SER A 175 -2.13 4.17 -12.24
N ALA A 176 -1.38 4.64 -11.23
CA ALA A 176 -0.03 4.22 -10.91
C ALA A 176 0.34 4.73 -9.52
N TYR A 177 1.09 3.92 -8.78
CA TYR A 177 1.56 4.28 -7.46
C TYR A 177 2.97 3.76 -7.20
N MET A 178 3.62 4.34 -6.19
CA MET A 178 4.77 3.75 -5.53
C MET A 178 4.30 2.98 -4.30
N GLU A 179 4.87 1.81 -4.07
CA GLU A 179 4.47 0.86 -3.03
C GLU A 179 5.67 0.37 -2.24
N LEU A 180 5.54 0.36 -0.92
CA LEU A 180 6.39 -0.38 -0.01
C LEU A 180 5.65 -1.63 0.43
N ALA A 181 6.27 -2.80 0.34
CA ALA A 181 5.62 -4.06 0.67
C ALA A 181 6.55 -5.05 1.38
N LEU A 182 5.96 -6.11 1.95
CA LEU A 182 6.65 -7.26 2.52
C LEU A 182 6.46 -8.50 1.64
N GLY A 183 7.55 -9.10 1.19
CA GLY A 183 7.52 -10.31 0.38
C GLY A 183 6.75 -10.12 -0.93
N ASP A 184 5.76 -10.99 -1.18
CA ASP A 184 4.92 -10.96 -2.38
C ASP A 184 3.57 -10.26 -2.15
N ASP A 185 3.30 -9.77 -0.93
CA ASP A 185 2.08 -9.02 -0.64
C ASP A 185 2.07 -7.69 -1.39
N ARG A 186 0.91 -7.06 -1.56
CA ARG A 186 0.74 -5.85 -2.39
C ARG A 186 -0.49 -5.04 -1.98
N ALA A 187 -0.55 -3.79 -2.42
CA ALA A 187 -1.76 -3.00 -2.28
C ALA A 187 -2.91 -3.66 -3.07
N ASN A 188 -4.07 -3.82 -2.43
CA ASN A 188 -5.19 -4.54 -3.02
C ASN A 188 -5.83 -3.76 -4.17
N THR A 189 -5.70 -4.25 -5.40
CA THR A 189 -6.32 -3.67 -6.59
C THR A 189 -7.44 -4.54 -7.17
N ASP A 190 -7.96 -5.47 -6.38
CA ASP A 190 -9.13 -6.25 -6.74
C ASP A 190 -10.38 -5.35 -6.81
N TYR A 191 -11.26 -5.65 -7.76
CA TYR A 191 -12.28 -4.73 -8.21
C TYR A 191 -13.63 -5.42 -8.43
N ALA A 192 -14.68 -4.63 -8.50
CA ALA A 192 -15.95 -5.03 -9.10
C ALA A 192 -16.10 -4.32 -10.46
N ASN A 193 -16.84 -4.95 -11.37
CA ASN A 193 -17.20 -4.31 -12.62
C ASN A 193 -18.31 -3.30 -12.34
N GLY A 194 -18.07 -2.03 -12.65
CA GLY A 194 -19.09 -0.99 -12.63
C GLY A 194 -20.23 -1.26 -13.62
N PRO A 195 -21.31 -0.47 -13.56
CA PRO A 195 -22.44 -0.65 -14.45
C PRO A 195 -22.04 -0.48 -15.92
N ASN A 196 -22.74 -1.16 -16.82
CA ASN A 196 -22.59 -0.93 -18.25
C ASN A 196 -23.19 0.43 -18.61
N CYS A 197 -22.37 1.36 -19.10
CA CYS A 197 -22.80 2.72 -19.42
C CYS A 197 -23.85 2.76 -20.54
N SER A 198 -23.96 1.70 -21.35
CA SER A 198 -24.98 1.63 -22.40
C SER A 198 -26.40 1.50 -21.85
N SER A 199 -26.54 0.85 -20.68
CA SER A 199 -27.83 0.73 -19.98
C SER A 199 -28.00 1.77 -18.87
N TYR A 200 -26.88 2.27 -18.34
CA TYR A 200 -26.88 3.20 -17.21
C TYR A 200 -27.17 4.65 -17.64
N CYS A 201 -26.67 5.08 -18.81
CA CYS A 201 -26.85 6.46 -19.27
C CYS A 201 -27.97 6.64 -20.29
N ASN A 202 -28.56 7.84 -20.29
CA ASN A 202 -29.51 8.30 -21.30
C ASN A 202 -29.10 9.69 -21.84
N PRO A 203 -28.64 9.82 -23.10
CA PRO A 203 -28.55 8.77 -24.12
C PRO A 203 -27.52 7.69 -23.78
N SER A 204 -27.75 6.50 -24.33
CA SER A 204 -26.86 5.33 -24.16
C SER A 204 -25.44 5.65 -24.66
N ILE A 205 -24.44 5.28 -23.85
CA ILE A 205 -23.03 5.44 -24.18
C ILE A 205 -22.41 4.05 -24.40
N GLY A 206 -21.77 3.85 -25.55
CA GLY A 206 -21.13 2.59 -25.93
C GLY A 206 -19.82 2.31 -25.17
N GLN A 207 -19.87 2.30 -23.83
CA GLN A 207 -18.75 1.98 -22.96
C GLN A 207 -19.08 0.78 -22.08
N GLY A 208 -18.19 -0.22 -22.10
CA GLY A 208 -18.29 -1.39 -21.25
C GLY A 208 -18.08 -1.07 -19.76
N PRO A 209 -18.24 -2.07 -18.89
CA PRO A 209 -18.04 -1.88 -17.45
C PRO A 209 -16.62 -1.38 -17.16
N PHE A 210 -16.50 -0.44 -16.24
CA PHE A 210 -15.23 0.08 -15.75
C PHE A 210 -14.87 -0.58 -14.42
N PRO A 211 -13.61 -0.95 -14.17
CA PRO A 211 -13.24 -1.57 -12.91
C PRO A 211 -13.27 -0.53 -11.78
N ILE A 212 -14.02 -0.82 -10.72
CA ILE A 212 -14.10 0.00 -9.52
C ILE A 212 -13.45 -0.80 -8.38
N LEU A 213 -12.43 -0.24 -7.75
CA LEU A 213 -11.75 -0.93 -6.64
C LEU A 213 -12.73 -1.22 -5.50
N CYS A 214 -12.58 -2.37 -4.86
CA CYS A 214 -13.45 -2.70 -3.72
C CYS A 214 -12.91 -2.15 -2.40
N ALA A 215 -11.58 -2.12 -2.22
CA ALA A 215 -10.92 -1.69 -0.99
C ALA A 215 -10.87 -0.16 -0.86
N ILE A 216 -12.01 0.54 -0.86
CA ILE A 216 -12.07 2.01 -0.79
C ILE A 216 -12.39 2.46 0.64
N GLY A 217 -11.53 3.31 1.22
CA GLY A 217 -11.67 3.82 2.59
C GLY A 217 -12.65 4.99 2.75
N ASN A 218 -13.02 5.64 1.65
CA ASN A 218 -13.94 6.77 1.66
C ASN A 218 -15.06 6.66 0.61
N PRO A 219 -16.04 5.78 0.80
CA PRO A 219 -17.32 5.94 0.13
C PRO A 219 -18.01 7.14 0.78
N GLU A 220 -18.18 8.25 0.07
CA GLU A 220 -18.82 9.46 0.58
C GLU A 220 -20.03 9.09 1.46
N ASN A 221 -19.89 9.28 2.78
CA ASN A 221 -20.84 8.94 3.85
C ASN A 221 -22.12 8.20 3.41
N ASN A 222 -22.03 6.87 3.25
CA ASN A 222 -23.09 5.92 2.84
C ASN A 222 -23.25 5.65 1.34
N THR A 223 -22.31 6.02 0.49
CA THR A 223 -22.33 5.52 -0.89
C THR A 223 -22.16 3.98 -0.82
N PRO A 224 -23.16 3.19 -1.24
CA PRO A 224 -23.02 1.74 -1.23
C PRO A 224 -21.81 1.36 -2.07
N LEU A 225 -21.01 0.42 -1.60
CA LEU A 225 -19.97 -0.18 -2.44
C LEU A 225 -20.61 -0.67 -3.75
N PRO A 226 -19.86 -0.66 -4.87
CA PRO A 226 -20.33 -1.25 -6.11
C PRO A 226 -20.87 -2.66 -5.87
N GLU A 227 -21.96 -3.00 -6.53
CA GLU A 227 -22.51 -4.35 -6.49
C GLU A 227 -21.41 -5.36 -6.87
N GLY A 228 -21.18 -6.35 -6.00
CA GLY A 228 -20.13 -7.36 -6.15
C GLY A 228 -18.94 -7.18 -5.21
N CYS A 229 -18.72 -6.00 -4.62
CA CYS A 229 -17.70 -5.83 -3.59
C CYS A 229 -18.16 -6.42 -2.25
N PRO A 230 -17.30 -7.15 -1.51
CA PRO A 230 -17.62 -7.60 -0.16
C PRO A 230 -17.64 -6.43 0.84
N PRO A 231 -18.20 -6.63 2.05
CA PRO A 231 -18.18 -5.59 3.09
C PRO A 231 -16.76 -5.12 3.42
N ILE A 232 -16.55 -3.80 3.47
CA ILE A 232 -15.25 -3.17 3.86
C ILE A 232 -14.76 -3.67 5.22
N ALA A 233 -15.66 -3.91 6.17
CA ALA A 233 -15.31 -4.43 7.50
C ALA A 233 -14.62 -5.81 7.46
N GLN A 234 -14.70 -6.53 6.34
CA GLN A 234 -14.08 -7.82 6.13
C GLN A 234 -12.84 -7.74 5.23
N ALA A 235 -12.43 -6.55 4.80
CA ALA A 235 -11.26 -6.38 3.94
C ALA A 235 -10.01 -6.88 4.67
N PRO A 236 -9.18 -7.75 4.06
CA PRO A 236 -7.97 -8.21 4.69
C PRO A 236 -6.93 -7.09 4.80
N VAL A 237 -6.11 -7.16 5.84
CA VAL A 237 -4.90 -6.32 5.94
C VAL A 237 -3.81 -6.97 5.10
N HIS A 238 -3.30 -6.19 4.15
CA HIS A 238 -2.15 -6.48 3.31
C HIS A 238 -0.90 -5.82 3.87
N ALA A 239 0.22 -6.52 3.77
CA ALA A 239 1.55 -6.06 4.14
C ALA A 239 2.14 -5.09 3.11
N ALA A 240 1.41 -4.03 2.78
CA ALA A 240 1.80 -3.03 1.80
C ALA A 240 1.25 -1.65 2.16
N LEU A 241 2.00 -0.59 1.83
CA LEU A 241 1.55 0.80 1.80
C LEU A 241 1.84 1.35 0.40
N ALA A 242 0.95 2.16 -0.14
CA ALA A 242 1.15 2.72 -1.48
C ALA A 242 0.68 4.17 -1.55
N VAL A 243 1.29 4.98 -2.42
CA VAL A 243 0.86 6.35 -2.70
C VAL A 243 1.01 6.66 -4.19
N GLY A 244 0.00 7.29 -4.79
CA GLY A 244 0.02 7.63 -6.20
C GLY A 244 -1.34 8.06 -6.74
N THR A 245 -1.51 8.02 -8.05
CA THR A 245 -2.79 8.36 -8.68
C THR A 245 -3.60 7.11 -8.97
N MET A 246 -4.89 7.13 -8.65
CA MET A 246 -5.80 6.03 -8.98
C MET A 246 -7.09 6.58 -9.58
N ASN A 247 -7.33 6.28 -10.86
CA ASN A 247 -8.60 6.62 -11.52
C ASN A 247 -9.67 5.54 -11.36
N MET A 248 -9.29 4.34 -10.88
CA MET A 248 -10.21 3.25 -10.55
C MET A 248 -11.04 3.49 -9.28
N LEU A 249 -10.83 4.63 -8.64
CA LEU A 249 -11.60 5.11 -7.49
C LEU A 249 -12.69 6.09 -7.88
N ASP A 250 -12.86 6.39 -9.18
CA ASP A 250 -13.94 7.24 -9.67
C ASP A 250 -15.29 6.54 -9.45
N PRO A 251 -16.17 7.07 -8.57
CA PRO A 251 -17.43 6.41 -8.23
C PRO A 251 -18.47 6.50 -9.35
N ASP A 252 -18.29 7.40 -10.32
CA ASP A 252 -19.15 7.52 -11.51
C ASP A 252 -18.32 7.36 -12.79
N PRO A 253 -17.88 6.15 -13.15
CA PRO A 253 -17.05 5.98 -14.35
C PRO A 253 -17.81 6.23 -15.66
N CYS A 254 -19.15 6.37 -15.62
CA CYS A 254 -19.95 6.60 -16.80
C CYS A 254 -20.10 8.08 -17.13
N HIS A 255 -20.13 8.96 -16.12
CA HIS A 255 -20.28 10.41 -16.29
C HIS A 255 -21.40 10.74 -17.29
N CYS A 256 -22.63 10.31 -16.98
CA CYS A 256 -23.74 10.45 -17.92
C CYS A 256 -24.00 11.94 -18.23
N GLY A 257 -24.05 12.30 -19.52
CA GLY A 257 -24.33 13.67 -19.97
C GLY A 257 -23.10 14.52 -20.32
N VAL A 258 -21.88 14.01 -20.10
CA VAL A 258 -20.66 14.61 -20.69
C VAL A 258 -20.14 13.76 -21.85
N GLN A 259 -19.29 14.32 -22.70
CA GLN A 259 -18.72 13.61 -23.85
C GLN A 259 -17.56 12.67 -23.45
N GLU A 260 -16.96 12.90 -22.28
CA GLU A 260 -15.83 12.14 -21.76
C GLU A 260 -16.30 11.09 -20.75
N HIS A 261 -15.91 9.83 -20.97
CA HIS A 261 -16.34 8.70 -20.16
C HIS A 261 -15.13 7.86 -19.70
N GLY A 262 -15.26 7.18 -18.55
CA GLY A 262 -14.20 6.47 -17.83
C GLY A 262 -13.88 7.16 -16.50
N GLY A 263 -12.92 6.63 -15.73
CA GLY A 263 -12.34 7.36 -14.62
C GLY A 263 -11.65 8.63 -15.13
N ILE A 264 -12.36 9.76 -15.10
CA ILE A 264 -11.85 11.09 -15.52
C ILE A 264 -11.39 11.90 -14.31
N ASN A 265 -11.87 11.52 -13.12
CA ASN A 265 -11.35 12.03 -11.87
C ASN A 265 -10.15 11.16 -11.48
N TRP A 266 -8.99 11.79 -11.44
CA TRP A 266 -7.84 11.19 -10.79
C TRP A 266 -7.77 11.71 -9.36
N HIS A 267 -7.38 10.82 -8.47
CA HIS A 267 -7.25 11.11 -7.06
C HIS A 267 -5.80 10.82 -6.68
N LEU A 268 -5.13 11.78 -6.02
CA LEU A 268 -3.96 11.42 -5.24
C LEU A 268 -4.47 10.57 -4.07
N THR A 269 -3.95 9.36 -3.99
CA THR A 269 -4.49 8.32 -3.13
C THR A 269 -3.38 7.65 -2.37
N VAL A 270 -3.76 7.09 -1.24
CA VAL A 270 -2.85 6.36 -0.37
C VAL A 270 -3.53 5.09 0.12
N TYR A 271 -2.79 3.99 0.12
CA TYR A 271 -3.22 2.70 0.64
C TYR A 271 -2.62 2.50 2.03
N ASP A 272 -3.46 2.30 3.04
CA ASP A 272 -3.04 2.21 4.45
C ASP A 272 -2.68 0.79 4.92
N GLY A 273 -2.71 -0.18 4.00
CA GLY A 273 -2.58 -1.60 4.29
C GLY A 273 -3.91 -2.35 4.25
N GLN A 274 -5.04 -1.68 4.14
CA GLN A 274 -6.35 -2.32 4.03
C GLN A 274 -7.21 -1.62 2.97
N LEU A 275 -7.23 -0.29 2.99
CA LEU A 275 -8.12 0.56 2.20
C LEU A 275 -7.36 1.66 1.46
N TRP A 276 -7.88 2.03 0.29
CA TRP A 276 -7.47 3.16 -0.52
C TRP A 276 -8.22 4.42 -0.10
N TRP A 277 -7.46 5.42 0.30
CA TRP A 277 -7.95 6.72 0.70
C TRP A 277 -7.65 7.72 -0.41
N THR A 278 -8.70 8.36 -0.92
CA THR A 278 -8.55 9.60 -1.67
C THR A 278 -8.18 10.69 -0.67
N LEU A 279 -6.98 11.26 -0.81
CA LEU A 279 -6.62 12.44 -0.05
C LEU A 279 -7.62 13.54 -0.37
N ARG A 280 -7.94 14.42 0.58
CA ARG A 280 -8.66 15.70 0.38
C ARG A 280 -7.84 16.77 1.06
N ASN A 281 -7.88 18.01 0.59
CA ASN A 281 -7.17 19.10 1.26
C ASN A 281 -7.69 19.22 2.70
N ASP A 282 -6.83 19.55 3.69
CA ASP A 282 -7.13 19.66 5.13
C ASP A 282 -8.25 20.69 5.49
N ALA A 283 -8.89 21.29 4.49
CA ALA A 283 -10.07 22.12 4.61
C ALA A 283 -11.23 21.51 3.79
N PRO A 284 -11.88 20.42 4.25
CA PRO A 284 -13.12 19.96 3.62
C PRO A 284 -14.13 21.10 3.72
N ARG A 285 -14.44 21.74 2.58
CA ARG A 285 -15.67 22.54 2.53
C ARG A 285 -16.80 21.54 2.68
N THR A 286 -17.47 21.56 3.82
CA THR A 286 -18.77 20.88 3.99
C THR A 286 -19.64 21.28 2.81
N SER A 287 -19.94 20.35 1.90
CA SER A 287 -20.92 20.58 0.85
C SER A 287 -22.30 20.58 1.51
N THR A 288 -22.72 21.74 2.03
CA THR A 288 -24.06 21.93 2.62
C THR A 288 -25.17 22.02 1.56
N GLY A 289 -24.91 21.57 0.33
CA GLY A 289 -25.90 21.52 -0.74
C GLY A 289 -26.73 20.25 -0.61
N THR A 290 -27.91 20.36 -0.01
CA THR A 290 -28.95 19.33 -0.13
C THR A 290 -29.29 19.15 -1.60
N VAL A 291 -29.02 17.96 -2.14
CA VAL A 291 -29.37 17.60 -3.52
C VAL A 291 -30.84 17.17 -3.52
N THR A 292 -31.71 17.94 -4.16
CA THR A 292 -33.07 17.50 -4.46
C THR A 292 -33.07 16.68 -5.76
N PRO A 293 -33.71 15.50 -5.82
CA PRO A 293 -33.80 14.68 -7.04
C PRO A 293 -34.38 15.46 -8.24
N ASP A 294 -33.92 15.12 -9.45
CA ASP A 294 -34.47 15.67 -10.70
C ASP A 294 -35.98 15.34 -10.76
N PRO A 295 -36.88 16.35 -10.82
CA PRO A 295 -38.32 16.13 -10.85
C PRO A 295 -38.80 15.43 -12.13
N VAL A 296 -37.96 15.28 -13.16
CA VAL A 296 -38.29 14.62 -14.42
C VAL A 296 -37.92 13.12 -14.41
N ASN A 297 -36.99 12.69 -13.56
CA ASN A 297 -36.61 11.28 -13.41
C ASN A 297 -36.26 10.94 -11.95
N PRO A 298 -37.24 10.55 -11.11
CA PRO A 298 -37.01 10.25 -9.70
C PRO A 298 -36.17 8.99 -9.45
N ASP A 299 -35.94 8.17 -10.49
CA ASP A 299 -35.11 6.96 -10.43
C ASP A 299 -33.68 7.18 -10.99
N ALA A 300 -33.37 8.37 -11.50
CA ALA A 300 -31.99 8.72 -11.84
C ALA A 300 -31.18 8.89 -10.55
N PRO A 301 -29.99 8.24 -10.41
CA PRO A 301 -29.10 8.54 -9.31
C PRO A 301 -28.80 10.04 -9.30
N MET A 302 -28.82 10.62 -8.11
CA MET A 302 -28.67 12.06 -7.90
C MET A 302 -27.47 12.56 -8.73
N PRO A 303 -27.61 13.63 -9.53
CA PRO A 303 -26.44 14.29 -10.08
C PRO A 303 -25.50 14.59 -8.89
N PRO A 304 -24.18 14.40 -9.05
CA PRO A 304 -23.23 14.70 -7.99
C PRO A 304 -23.57 16.09 -7.42
N PRO A 305 -23.64 16.25 -6.09
CA PRO A 305 -24.13 17.47 -5.45
C PRO A 305 -23.59 18.70 -6.15
N ALA A 306 -24.37 19.78 -6.27
CA ALA A 306 -23.98 21.00 -7.00
C ALA A 306 -22.74 21.76 -6.40
N GLY A 307 -21.96 21.12 -5.53
CA GLY A 307 -20.61 21.52 -5.11
C GLY A 307 -19.49 20.51 -5.43
N VAL A 308 -19.79 19.35 -6.02
CA VAL A 308 -18.81 18.34 -6.47
C VAL A 308 -18.24 18.69 -7.85
N ASN A 309 -18.97 19.48 -8.64
CA ASN A 309 -18.51 20.02 -9.94
C ASN A 309 -17.97 21.46 -9.86
N THR A 310 -17.73 22.02 -8.68
CA THR A 310 -16.82 23.17 -8.56
C THR A 310 -15.40 22.62 -8.43
N PRO A 311 -14.48 22.88 -9.39
CA PRO A 311 -13.06 22.58 -9.23
C PRO A 311 -12.58 23.15 -7.90
N GLY A 312 -12.39 22.28 -6.92
CA GLY A 312 -12.42 22.69 -5.53
C GLY A 312 -11.80 21.74 -4.52
N ASP A 313 -11.46 20.48 -4.86
CA ASP A 313 -10.77 19.61 -3.89
C ASP A 313 -9.44 18.98 -4.33
N PHE A 314 -9.04 19.02 -5.61
CA PHE A 314 -7.63 19.13 -6.01
C PHE A 314 -7.56 19.85 -7.33
N THR A 315 -7.37 21.15 -7.28
CA THR A 315 -7.06 21.90 -8.49
C THR A 315 -5.55 21.80 -8.71
N LEU A 316 -5.08 20.73 -9.36
CA LEU A 316 -3.72 20.71 -9.97
C LEU A 316 -3.59 21.70 -11.14
N LEU A 317 -4.40 22.76 -11.21
CA LEU A 317 -4.18 23.90 -12.12
C LEU A 317 -2.94 24.72 -11.72
N ALA A 318 -1.95 24.14 -11.03
CA ALA A 318 -0.56 24.53 -11.20
C ALA A 318 -0.15 24.18 -12.65
N GLY A 319 -0.76 24.86 -13.62
CA GLY A 319 -0.70 24.48 -15.02
C GLY A 319 -1.84 24.93 -15.95
N LYS A 320 -2.75 25.88 -15.59
CA LYS A 320 -3.30 26.95 -16.49
C LYS A 320 -4.60 27.60 -16.01
N PRO A 321 -4.75 28.92 -16.26
CA PRO A 321 -5.46 29.29 -17.51
C PRO A 321 -4.54 29.63 -18.70
N ASP A 322 -3.32 30.14 -18.47
CA ASP A 322 -2.46 30.64 -19.58
C ASP A 322 -0.99 30.13 -19.60
N GLY A 323 -0.42 29.59 -18.52
CA GLY A 323 0.96 29.06 -18.45
C GLY A 323 1.16 27.58 -18.85
N PHE A 324 1.79 27.33 -20.00
CA PHE A 324 2.12 25.99 -20.50
C PHE A 324 3.17 25.30 -19.59
N GLY A 325 2.83 24.13 -19.04
CA GLY A 325 3.76 23.24 -18.36
C GLY A 325 3.01 22.08 -17.67
N PRO A 326 3.55 20.84 -17.70
CA PRO A 326 2.92 19.70 -17.05
C PRO A 326 2.83 19.89 -15.53
N ALA A 327 1.76 19.38 -14.93
CA ALA A 327 1.55 19.41 -13.49
C ALA A 327 2.57 18.49 -12.81
N ASN A 328 3.70 19.08 -12.42
CA ASN A 328 4.82 18.40 -11.80
C ASN A 328 4.68 18.45 -10.29
N GLN A 329 4.61 17.28 -9.65
CA GLN A 329 4.33 17.14 -8.23
C GLN A 329 5.45 16.35 -7.55
N TRP A 330 6.01 16.90 -6.49
CA TRP A 330 6.83 16.11 -5.56
C TRP A 330 5.90 15.47 -4.54
N VAL A 331 5.93 14.15 -4.43
CA VAL A 331 5.13 13.40 -3.46
C VAL A 331 6.07 12.92 -2.36
N LYS A 332 5.68 13.16 -1.11
CA LYS A 332 6.38 12.70 0.08
C LYS A 332 5.42 11.95 0.99
N LEU A 333 5.70 10.68 1.22
CA LEU A 333 5.02 9.82 2.17
C LEU A 333 5.93 9.63 3.39
N THR A 334 5.52 10.14 4.55
CA THR A 334 6.22 9.98 5.82
C THR A 334 5.48 8.98 6.69
N ILE A 335 6.05 7.81 6.91
CA ILE A 335 5.46 6.69 7.66
C ILE A 335 6.00 6.73 9.08
N ARG A 336 5.11 6.60 10.07
CA ARG A 336 5.38 6.54 11.51
C ARG A 336 4.93 5.20 12.08
N ALA A 337 5.01 5.00 13.40
CA ALA A 337 4.67 3.70 14.00
C ALA A 337 3.23 3.26 13.67
N THR A 338 2.26 4.16 13.86
CA THR A 338 0.82 3.86 13.72
C THR A 338 0.09 4.74 12.70
N SER A 339 0.79 5.68 12.07
CA SER A 339 0.20 6.60 11.10
C SER A 339 1.15 6.92 9.95
N PHE A 340 0.66 7.63 8.94
CA PHE A 340 1.50 8.28 7.94
C PHE A 340 0.95 9.66 7.57
N ASP A 341 1.86 10.49 7.06
CA ASP A 341 1.61 11.80 6.52
C ASP A 341 1.88 11.76 5.00
N VAL A 342 1.03 12.38 4.19
CA VAL A 342 1.25 12.55 2.75
C VAL A 342 1.29 14.03 2.41
N GLU A 343 2.37 14.45 1.77
CA GLU A 343 2.57 15.81 1.27
C GLU A 343 2.74 15.76 -0.25
N MET A 344 2.04 16.65 -0.95
CA MET A 344 2.24 16.91 -2.37
C MET A 344 2.68 18.36 -2.56
N ILE A 345 3.81 18.56 -3.22
CA ILE A 345 4.39 19.86 -3.49
C ILE A 345 4.33 20.11 -4.99
N ALA A 346 3.47 21.02 -5.41
CA ALA A 346 3.40 21.45 -6.79
C ALA A 346 4.46 22.51 -7.09
N ARG A 347 5.00 22.47 -8.30
CA ARG A 347 5.77 23.57 -8.86
C ARG A 347 4.83 24.55 -9.56
N GLU A 348 4.65 25.75 -9.01
CA GLU A 348 3.87 26.82 -9.62
C GLU A 348 4.77 27.82 -10.36
N ARG A 349 4.45 28.17 -11.60
CA ARG A 349 5.12 29.27 -12.29
C ARG A 349 4.53 30.61 -11.84
N SER A 350 5.30 31.39 -11.08
CA SER A 350 4.93 32.76 -10.75
C SER A 350 5.00 33.65 -11.99
N ALA A 351 3.98 34.48 -12.20
CA ALA A 351 3.97 35.48 -13.27
C ALA A 351 5.09 36.52 -13.15
N VAL A 352 5.71 36.67 -11.97
CA VAL A 352 6.66 37.76 -11.68
C VAL A 352 8.06 37.25 -11.35
N ASN A 353 8.21 36.08 -10.72
CA ASN A 353 9.48 35.65 -10.08
C ASN A 353 9.97 34.24 -10.45
N GLY A 354 9.55 33.65 -11.57
CA GLY A 354 9.97 32.29 -11.95
C GLY A 354 9.21 31.20 -11.21
N ASN A 355 9.78 30.00 -11.10
CA ASN A 355 9.10 28.84 -10.50
C ASN A 355 9.14 28.91 -8.95
N ILE A 356 7.99 28.85 -8.29
CA ILE A 356 7.81 28.77 -6.84
C ILE A 356 7.26 27.38 -6.51
N TYR A 357 7.84 26.69 -5.54
CA TYR A 357 7.29 25.42 -5.04
C TYR A 357 6.28 25.72 -3.92
N ARG A 358 5.09 25.13 -4.00
CA ARG A 358 4.06 25.22 -2.95
C ARG A 358 3.60 23.83 -2.56
N VAL A 359 3.52 23.57 -1.26
CA VAL A 359 2.76 22.43 -0.76
C VAL A 359 1.30 22.67 -1.11
N THR A 360 0.73 21.83 -1.98
CA THR A 360 -0.62 21.98 -2.52
C THR A 360 -1.61 21.01 -1.89
N SER A 361 -1.13 19.90 -1.32
CA SER A 361 -1.93 18.97 -0.56
C SER A 361 -1.13 18.43 0.61
N VAL A 362 -1.79 18.35 1.76
CA VAL A 362 -1.26 17.68 2.94
C VAL A 362 -2.39 16.89 3.56
N MET A 363 -2.07 15.71 4.06
CA MET A 363 -2.92 14.97 4.99
C MET A 363 -2.02 14.34 6.04
N HIS A 364 -2.30 14.64 7.30
CA HIS A 364 -1.49 14.21 8.43
C HIS A 364 -2.23 13.18 9.29
N GLY A 365 -1.45 12.27 9.90
CA GLY A 365 -1.97 11.37 10.92
C GLY A 365 -2.97 10.33 10.40
N ILE A 366 -2.87 9.94 9.13
CA ILE A 366 -3.72 8.88 8.56
C ILE A 366 -3.35 7.57 9.26
N PRO A 367 -4.31 6.87 9.91
CA PRO A 367 -4.03 5.61 10.59
C PRO A 367 -3.49 4.55 9.62
N ARG A 368 -2.54 3.76 10.08
CA ARG A 368 -2.05 2.57 9.37
C ARG A 368 -2.87 1.35 9.77
N ALA A 369 -3.43 0.65 8.79
CA ALA A 369 -3.94 -0.70 9.01
C ALA A 369 -2.76 -1.70 9.09
N TYR A 370 -1.74 -1.52 8.24
CA TYR A 370 -0.53 -2.34 8.27
C TYR A 370 0.60 -1.69 9.07
N LEU A 371 1.00 -2.33 10.16
CA LEU A 371 2.04 -1.86 11.09
C LEU A 371 3.41 -2.54 10.91
N GLY A 372 3.49 -3.55 10.03
CA GLY A 372 4.70 -4.35 9.86
C GLY A 372 5.81 -3.69 9.05
N CYS A 373 6.69 -4.53 8.53
CA CYS A 373 7.98 -4.14 7.94
C CYS A 373 7.98 -4.28 6.42
N PHE A 374 8.95 -3.67 5.77
CA PHE A 374 9.05 -3.62 4.31
C PHE A 374 10.38 -4.19 3.84
N ASP A 375 10.34 -4.94 2.74
CA ASP A 375 11.51 -5.44 2.02
C ASP A 375 11.41 -5.30 0.50
N GLN A 376 10.31 -4.72 0.01
CA GLN A 376 10.09 -4.37 -1.39
C GLN A 376 9.81 -2.87 -1.55
N LEU A 377 10.30 -2.32 -2.66
CA LEU A 377 9.88 -1.04 -3.23
C LEU A 377 9.45 -1.33 -4.66
N ARG A 378 8.24 -0.90 -5.00
CA ARG A 378 7.61 -1.19 -6.29
C ARG A 378 6.97 0.06 -6.87
N GLY A 379 6.87 0.11 -8.19
CA GLY A 379 6.18 1.18 -8.92
C GLY A 379 5.27 0.61 -10.01
N GLY A 380 4.16 1.29 -10.26
CA GLY A 380 3.12 0.85 -11.21
C GLY A 380 1.83 0.45 -10.50
N VAL A 381 0.99 -0.38 -11.14
CA VAL A 381 -0.24 -0.90 -10.51
C VAL A 381 -0.13 -2.41 -10.39
N GLY A 382 -0.44 -2.92 -9.20
CA GLY A 382 -0.52 -4.36 -8.94
C GLY A 382 -1.60 -5.03 -9.78
N ALA A 383 -1.39 -6.32 -10.08
CA ALA A 383 -2.43 -7.14 -10.69
C ALA A 383 -3.67 -7.20 -9.80
N GLY A 384 -4.86 -7.24 -10.41
CA GLY A 384 -6.13 -7.38 -9.71
C GLY A 384 -7.03 -8.39 -10.41
N CYS A 385 -8.13 -8.77 -9.78
CA CYS A 385 -9.20 -9.53 -10.42
C CYS A 385 -10.58 -8.98 -10.09
N PRO A 386 -11.59 -9.30 -10.92
CA PRO A 386 -12.97 -9.13 -10.50
C PRO A 386 -13.21 -10.07 -9.31
N LEU A 387 -13.65 -9.53 -8.17
CA LEU A 387 -13.96 -10.35 -6.99
C LEU A 387 -15.18 -11.24 -7.25
N ALA A 388 -15.17 -12.43 -6.67
CA ALA A 388 -16.38 -13.24 -6.57
C ALA A 388 -17.33 -12.55 -5.58
N ASN A 389 -18.63 -12.50 -5.90
CA ASN A 389 -19.63 -11.94 -4.99
C ASN A 389 -19.38 -12.48 -3.57
N THR A 390 -19.05 -11.58 -2.64
CA THR A 390 -18.77 -11.80 -1.20
C THR A 390 -17.38 -12.27 -0.76
N SER A 391 -16.36 -12.39 -1.63
CA SER A 391 -15.01 -12.80 -1.19
C SER A 391 -13.94 -11.78 -1.52
N TRP A 392 -13.11 -11.41 -0.54
CA TRP A 392 -11.90 -10.59 -0.72
C TRP A 392 -10.71 -11.36 -1.26
N THR A 393 -10.71 -12.69 -1.14
CA THR A 393 -9.56 -13.53 -1.47
C THR A 393 -9.77 -14.29 -2.78
N THR A 394 -11.02 -14.45 -3.21
CA THR A 394 -11.40 -15.27 -4.35
C THR A 394 -11.78 -14.41 -5.55
N CYS A 395 -11.06 -14.59 -6.65
CA CYS A 395 -11.42 -14.02 -7.94
C CYS A 395 -12.66 -14.71 -8.51
N GLY A 396 -13.65 -13.92 -8.98
CA GLY A 396 -14.91 -14.42 -9.54
C GLY A 396 -14.75 -15.14 -10.88
N SER A 397 -13.76 -14.74 -11.68
CA SER A 397 -13.40 -15.43 -12.92
C SER A 397 -11.94 -15.19 -13.31
N GLY A 398 -11.17 -16.27 -13.47
CA GLY A 398 -9.73 -16.20 -13.74
C GLY A 398 -8.93 -15.79 -12.49
N GLY A 399 -7.65 -16.13 -12.43
CA GLY A 399 -6.76 -15.58 -11.39
C GLY A 399 -6.47 -14.09 -11.61
N ARG A 400 -5.73 -13.42 -10.71
CA ARG A 400 -5.37 -12.01 -10.90
C ARG A 400 -4.60 -11.80 -12.19
N ARG A 401 -4.89 -10.66 -12.81
CA ARG A 401 -4.28 -10.24 -14.07
C ARG A 401 -3.89 -8.80 -13.94
N CYS A 402 -2.88 -8.42 -14.70
CA CYS A 402 -2.60 -7.04 -14.96
C CYS A 402 -3.85 -6.31 -15.45
N LEU A 403 -4.10 -5.14 -14.87
CA LEU A 403 -5.31 -4.38 -15.12
C LEU A 403 -5.21 -3.75 -16.49
N VAL A 404 -6.23 -3.92 -17.32
CA VAL A 404 -6.24 -3.31 -18.64
C VAL A 404 -6.86 -1.92 -18.52
N SER A 405 -6.13 -0.88 -18.90
CA SER A 405 -6.74 0.43 -19.03
C SER A 405 -7.67 0.44 -20.24
N LEU A 406 -8.94 0.73 -20.01
CA LEU A 406 -10.03 0.50 -20.98
C LEU A 406 -10.03 1.42 -22.22
N LYS A 407 -9.03 2.27 -22.47
CA LYS A 407 -8.98 3.12 -23.67
C LYS A 407 -7.58 3.38 -24.21
N SER A 408 -7.50 3.64 -25.51
CA SER A 408 -6.31 4.04 -26.29
C SER A 408 -5.67 5.39 -25.90
N ASN A 409 -6.10 5.98 -24.79
CA ASN A 409 -5.74 7.32 -24.32
C ASN A 409 -5.37 7.34 -22.83
N ALA A 410 -5.08 6.18 -22.21
CA ALA A 410 -4.54 6.16 -20.86
C ALA A 410 -3.18 6.85 -20.87
N ASN A 411 -3.07 8.03 -20.29
CA ASN A 411 -1.81 8.79 -20.29
C ASN A 411 -0.77 8.06 -19.44
N ALA A 412 0.50 8.28 -19.74
CA ALA A 412 1.56 7.69 -18.93
C ALA A 412 1.73 8.47 -17.63
N VAL A 413 2.00 7.73 -16.56
CA VAL A 413 2.51 8.28 -15.31
C VAL A 413 4.02 8.21 -15.36
N ILE A 414 4.66 9.30 -14.98
CA ILE A 414 6.11 9.43 -14.89
C ILE A 414 6.49 9.46 -13.42
N PHE A 415 7.46 8.62 -13.07
CA PHE A 415 8.14 8.66 -11.79
C PHE A 415 9.58 9.07 -11.96
N ASP A 416 10.11 9.87 -11.04
CA ASP A 416 11.52 10.24 -11.03
C ASP A 416 12.00 10.55 -9.61
N ASP A 417 13.31 10.77 -9.44
CA ASP A 417 13.93 11.14 -8.16
C ASP A 417 13.42 10.29 -6.98
N VAL A 418 13.38 8.97 -7.16
CA VAL A 418 12.78 8.07 -6.18
C VAL A 418 13.76 7.87 -5.03
N VAL A 419 13.43 8.40 -3.87
CA VAL A 419 14.26 8.33 -2.66
C VAL A 419 13.52 7.63 -1.53
N LEU A 420 14.18 6.70 -0.87
CA LEU A 420 13.73 6.06 0.34
C LEU A 420 14.79 6.22 1.43
N HIS A 421 14.42 6.81 2.56
CA HIS A 421 15.36 7.10 3.65
C HIS A 421 14.69 7.02 5.03
N GLY A 422 15.52 7.00 6.08
CA GLY A 422 15.06 6.94 7.47
C GLY A 422 14.71 5.51 7.91
N GLY A 423 13.67 5.38 8.73
CA GLY A 423 13.22 4.10 9.28
C GLY A 423 14.13 3.51 10.35
N ALA A 424 13.77 2.31 10.79
CA ALA A 424 14.53 1.49 11.72
C ALA A 424 14.66 0.06 11.18
N ALA A 425 15.73 -0.62 11.59
CA ALA A 425 15.89 -2.05 11.38
C ALA A 425 14.66 -2.80 11.90
N CYS A 426 14.13 -3.72 11.10
CA CYS A 426 13.05 -4.59 11.54
C CYS A 426 13.46 -6.05 11.50
N ASN A 427 13.18 -6.75 12.60
CA ASN A 427 13.06 -8.19 12.58
C ASN A 427 11.60 -8.56 12.30
N PRO A 428 11.28 -9.19 11.16
CA PRO A 428 9.91 -9.59 10.84
C PRO A 428 9.39 -10.68 11.75
N ASN A 429 10.25 -11.27 12.57
CA ASN A 429 9.85 -12.32 13.46
C ASN A 429 9.00 -11.74 14.59
N GLY A 430 8.14 -12.58 15.14
CA GLY A 430 7.19 -12.22 16.18
C GLY A 430 7.05 -13.35 17.19
N ALA A 431 6.17 -13.16 18.16
CA ALA A 431 5.75 -14.22 19.04
C ALA A 431 4.87 -15.22 18.27
N CYS A 432 5.16 -16.50 18.42
CA CYS A 432 4.33 -17.60 17.95
C CYS A 432 3.62 -18.22 19.14
N CYS A 433 2.30 -18.13 19.17
CA CYS A 433 1.49 -18.82 20.18
C CYS A 433 1.20 -20.22 19.72
N LEU A 434 1.72 -21.22 20.41
CA LEU A 434 1.43 -22.61 20.08
C LEU A 434 0.08 -22.99 20.63
N ASP A 435 -0.48 -24.09 20.11
CA ASP A 435 -1.75 -24.61 20.58
C ASP A 435 -1.67 -24.92 22.07
N ASP A 436 -0.54 -25.36 22.61
CA ASP A 436 -0.34 -25.66 24.04
C ASP A 436 -0.26 -24.43 24.99
N ALA A 437 -0.72 -23.26 24.51
CA ALA A 437 -0.61 -21.94 25.13
C ALA A 437 0.84 -21.49 25.42
N SER A 438 1.85 -22.27 25.01
CA SER A 438 3.23 -21.80 25.06
C SER A 438 3.47 -20.75 23.99
N CYS A 439 4.58 -20.05 24.14
CA CYS A 439 4.95 -18.99 23.23
C CYS A 439 6.42 -19.09 22.87
N VAL A 440 6.70 -18.98 21.57
CA VAL A 440 8.06 -18.94 21.04
C VAL A 440 8.33 -17.54 20.50
N ASP A 441 9.34 -16.88 21.07
CA ASP A 441 9.78 -15.57 20.63
C ASP A 441 10.53 -15.65 19.30
N ASN A 442 10.51 -14.53 18.57
CA ASN A 442 11.35 -14.34 17.39
C ASN A 442 11.16 -15.44 16.33
N GLU A 443 9.91 -15.80 16.08
CA GLU A 443 9.53 -16.74 15.03
C GLU A 443 9.04 -16.05 13.75
N ALA A 444 9.49 -16.57 12.61
CA ALA A 444 8.98 -16.15 11.32
C ALA A 444 7.54 -16.64 11.15
N ARG A 445 6.66 -15.81 10.59
CA ARG A 445 5.23 -16.16 10.40
C ARG A 445 5.04 -17.54 9.75
N ALA A 446 5.74 -17.82 8.66
CA ALA A 446 5.63 -19.10 7.95
C ALA A 446 6.05 -20.29 8.83
N HIS A 447 7.14 -20.18 9.58
CA HIS A 447 7.57 -21.25 10.48
C HIS A 447 6.63 -21.42 11.68
N CYS A 448 6.03 -20.33 12.15
CA CYS A 448 5.02 -20.39 13.20
C CYS A 448 3.75 -21.11 12.72
N GLU A 449 3.18 -20.68 11.60
CA GLU A 449 1.88 -21.15 11.08
C GLU A 449 1.95 -22.49 10.34
N ASP A 450 3.13 -22.95 9.91
CA ASP A 450 3.29 -24.27 9.28
C ASP A 450 3.17 -25.41 10.31
N GLU A 451 2.45 -26.47 9.93
CA GLU A 451 2.29 -27.67 10.76
C GLU A 451 3.62 -28.43 10.98
N ALA A 452 3.72 -29.10 12.13
CA ALA A 452 4.83 -29.99 12.41
C ALA A 452 4.94 -31.11 11.35
N PRO A 453 6.16 -31.51 10.91
CA PRO A 453 7.46 -31.14 11.45
C PRO A 453 8.13 -29.93 10.78
N ASN A 454 7.46 -29.27 9.82
CA ASN A 454 8.06 -28.18 9.04
C ASN A 454 7.93 -26.81 9.72
N GLY A 455 7.01 -26.67 10.67
CA GLY A 455 6.86 -25.52 11.54
C GLY A 455 6.38 -25.89 12.94
N LEU A 456 5.78 -24.93 13.62
CA LEU A 456 5.35 -25.04 15.01
C LEU A 456 3.84 -25.31 15.21
N GLY A 457 3.03 -25.23 14.15
CA GLY A 457 1.57 -25.36 14.24
C GLY A 457 0.91 -24.29 15.11
N GLY A 458 1.54 -23.11 15.27
CA GLY A 458 1.07 -22.05 16.13
C GLY A 458 0.42 -20.88 15.38
N LYS A 459 -0.16 -19.97 16.14
CA LYS A 459 -0.72 -18.69 15.67
C LYS A 459 0.29 -17.57 15.85
N TRP A 460 0.74 -17.00 14.74
CA TRP A 460 1.69 -15.89 14.76
C TRP A 460 1.03 -14.58 15.19
N ARG A 461 1.65 -13.84 16.13
CA ARG A 461 1.02 -12.70 16.80
C ARG A 461 1.41 -11.33 16.26
N GLY A 462 2.20 -11.26 15.19
CA GLY A 462 2.62 -10.00 14.58
C GLY A 462 4.13 -9.76 14.69
N ALA A 463 4.69 -9.01 13.74
CA ALA A 463 6.14 -8.75 13.70
C ALA A 463 6.55 -7.86 14.87
N GLY A 464 7.72 -8.13 15.45
CA GLY A 464 8.24 -7.40 16.61
C GLY A 464 7.49 -7.67 17.92
N THR A 465 6.42 -8.49 17.91
CA THR A 465 5.83 -8.97 19.16
C THR A 465 6.78 -9.94 19.84
N THR A 466 6.76 -9.91 21.16
CA THR A 466 7.42 -10.90 22.01
C THR A 466 6.40 -11.55 22.92
N CYS A 467 6.66 -12.77 23.35
CA CYS A 467 5.83 -13.53 24.27
C CYS A 467 5.54 -12.76 25.57
N GLY A 468 6.51 -11.97 26.04
CA GLY A 468 6.35 -11.11 27.22
C GLY A 468 5.54 -9.84 27.01
N THR A 469 5.26 -9.45 25.75
CA THR A 469 4.48 -8.25 25.40
C THR A 469 3.06 -8.55 24.95
N LEU A 470 2.68 -9.83 24.83
CA LEU A 470 1.32 -10.21 24.45
C LEU A 470 0.36 -9.97 25.61
N ASP A 471 -0.71 -9.25 25.35
CA ASP A 471 -1.82 -9.04 26.27
C ASP A 471 -3.15 -9.24 25.51
N PRO A 472 -3.91 -10.31 25.77
CA PRO A 472 -3.58 -11.40 26.69
C PRO A 472 -2.40 -12.25 26.16
N PRO A 473 -1.70 -12.99 27.05
CA PRO A 473 -0.72 -14.02 26.66
C PRO A 473 -1.34 -15.05 25.70
N CYS A 474 -0.52 -15.94 25.14
CA CYS A 474 -1.00 -16.95 24.19
C CYS A 474 -2.18 -17.74 24.76
N CYS A 475 -3.34 -17.56 24.13
CA CYS A 475 -4.58 -18.22 24.50
C CYS A 475 -4.82 -19.39 23.55
N PRO A 476 -5.38 -20.50 24.07
CA PRO A 476 -5.79 -21.61 23.23
C PRO A 476 -6.84 -21.20 22.19
N VAL A 477 -7.06 -22.03 21.17
CA VAL A 477 -8.14 -21.86 20.19
C VAL A 477 -8.92 -23.17 20.09
N PRO A 478 -10.21 -23.21 20.48
CA PRO A 478 -10.98 -22.10 21.06
C PRO A 478 -10.39 -21.64 22.40
N PHE A 479 -10.63 -20.38 22.80
CA PHE A 479 -10.09 -19.84 24.07
C PHE A 479 -10.42 -20.70 25.31
N ALA A 480 -11.44 -21.55 25.19
CA ALA A 480 -11.97 -22.42 26.21
C ALA A 480 -11.27 -23.79 26.30
N ASP A 481 -10.50 -24.25 25.31
CA ASP A 481 -9.77 -25.53 25.31
C ASP A 481 -8.38 -25.35 25.97
N THR A 482 -8.32 -25.41 27.29
CA THR A 482 -7.13 -25.07 28.08
C THR A 482 -6.16 -26.20 28.35
N ASP A 483 -6.56 -27.46 28.17
CA ASP A 483 -5.64 -28.59 28.24
C ASP A 483 -5.26 -29.18 26.87
N HIS A 484 -5.82 -28.61 25.79
CA HIS A 484 -5.40 -28.79 24.40
C HIS A 484 -5.61 -30.21 23.91
N ASP A 485 -6.77 -30.78 24.23
CA ASP A 485 -7.17 -32.10 23.74
C ASP A 485 -8.22 -32.04 22.61
N ASP A 486 -8.34 -30.87 21.97
CA ASP A 486 -9.19 -30.51 20.85
C ASP A 486 -10.69 -30.43 21.18
N ASP A 487 -11.09 -30.53 22.45
CA ASP A 487 -12.48 -30.35 22.89
C ASP A 487 -12.63 -29.29 23.99
N VAL A 488 -13.88 -28.97 24.33
CA VAL A 488 -14.18 -28.03 25.42
C VAL A 488 -15.09 -28.76 26.39
N ASP A 489 -14.53 -29.17 27.53
CA ASP A 489 -15.21 -30.07 28.45
C ASP A 489 -15.08 -29.70 29.94
N VAL A 490 -15.21 -30.70 30.82
CA VAL A 490 -15.16 -30.50 32.27
C VAL A 490 -13.74 -30.25 32.80
N ALA A 491 -12.70 -30.72 32.10
CA ALA A 491 -11.31 -30.44 32.43
C ALA A 491 -11.00 -28.95 32.22
N ASP A 492 -11.48 -28.40 31.10
CA ASP A 492 -11.39 -26.98 30.82
C ASP A 492 -12.20 -26.12 31.76
N PHE A 493 -13.42 -26.58 32.09
CA PHE A 493 -14.24 -25.89 33.06
C PHE A 493 -13.52 -25.80 34.42
N ALA A 494 -12.79 -26.85 34.81
CA ALA A 494 -11.96 -26.82 36.02
C ALA A 494 -10.79 -25.82 35.91
N ALA A 495 -10.25 -25.56 34.71
CA ALA A 495 -9.31 -24.47 34.50
C ALA A 495 -9.98 -23.09 34.66
N LEU A 496 -11.14 -22.86 34.04
CA LEU A 496 -11.91 -21.63 34.19
C LEU A 496 -12.24 -21.35 35.67
N GLN A 497 -12.69 -22.38 36.40
CA GLN A 497 -13.01 -22.24 37.83
C GLN A 497 -11.83 -21.76 38.68
N ARG A 498 -10.61 -22.13 38.32
CA ARG A 498 -9.39 -21.66 39.01
C ARG A 498 -9.07 -20.20 38.69
N CYS A 499 -9.62 -19.69 37.59
CA CYS A 499 -9.38 -18.34 37.09
C CYS A 499 -10.45 -17.33 37.50
N LEU A 500 -11.60 -17.77 38.04
CA LEU A 500 -12.66 -16.90 38.52
C LEU A 500 -12.14 -15.86 39.52
N THR A 501 -12.34 -14.57 39.23
CA THR A 501 -11.94 -13.45 40.10
C THR A 501 -13.17 -12.75 40.71
N ILE A 502 -14.18 -13.54 41.07
CA ILE A 502 -15.42 -13.06 41.73
C ILE A 502 -15.08 -12.24 42.97
N GLY A 503 -15.43 -10.95 42.95
CA GLY A 503 -15.09 -9.98 44.00
C GLY A 503 -13.97 -9.00 43.63
N GLY A 504 -13.49 -9.07 42.39
CA GLY A 504 -12.49 -8.19 41.78
C GLY A 504 -11.11 -8.82 41.71
N GLY A 505 -10.33 -8.40 40.71
CA GLY A 505 -8.94 -8.81 40.53
C GLY A 505 -8.65 -9.09 39.06
N THR A 506 -7.53 -8.56 38.57
CA THR A 506 -7.12 -8.78 37.18
C THR A 506 -6.55 -10.19 37.03
N PRO A 507 -7.14 -11.05 36.18
CA PRO A 507 -6.58 -12.36 35.91
C PRO A 507 -5.17 -12.21 35.32
N THR A 508 -4.26 -13.10 35.71
CA THR A 508 -2.86 -13.10 35.25
C THR A 508 -2.50 -14.42 34.58
N GLY A 509 -1.56 -14.40 33.63
CA GLY A 509 -1.14 -15.60 32.90
C GLY A 509 -2.29 -16.17 32.06
N ASN A 510 -2.41 -17.49 31.98
CA ASN A 510 -3.44 -18.15 31.17
C ASN A 510 -4.87 -17.81 31.60
N CYS A 511 -5.08 -17.34 32.84
CA CYS A 511 -6.40 -16.89 33.28
C CYS A 511 -6.90 -15.65 32.51
N ALA A 512 -6.01 -14.82 31.96
CA ALA A 512 -6.40 -13.67 31.16
C ALA A 512 -7.13 -14.07 29.88
N CYS A 513 -6.97 -15.31 29.41
CA CYS A 513 -7.67 -15.85 28.25
C CYS A 513 -9.16 -16.06 28.49
N PHE A 514 -9.57 -16.20 29.75
CA PHE A 514 -10.97 -16.35 30.12
C PHE A 514 -11.70 -15.02 30.26
N ASN A 515 -11.02 -13.87 30.32
CA ASN A 515 -11.67 -12.55 30.33
C ASN A 515 -12.08 -12.16 28.89
N ARG A 516 -13.28 -12.53 28.50
CA ARG A 516 -13.84 -12.43 27.16
C ARG A 516 -14.64 -11.17 26.91
N ASP A 517 -15.19 -10.56 27.95
CA ASP A 517 -15.87 -9.28 27.81
C ASP A 517 -14.93 -8.07 27.98
N GLY A 518 -13.69 -8.31 28.44
CA GLY A 518 -12.63 -7.33 28.53
C GLY A 518 -12.76 -6.38 29.71
N ASP A 519 -13.54 -6.72 30.72
CA ASP A 519 -13.81 -5.85 31.88
C ASP A 519 -12.73 -5.92 32.99
N ALA A 520 -11.73 -6.76 32.76
CA ALA A 520 -10.56 -7.00 33.61
C ALA A 520 -10.82 -7.91 34.82
N ASP A 521 -11.88 -8.70 34.81
CA ASP A 521 -12.07 -9.83 35.71
C ASP A 521 -12.44 -11.13 34.95
N VAL A 522 -12.71 -12.22 35.67
CA VAL A 522 -13.20 -13.49 35.12
C VAL A 522 -14.41 -13.88 35.93
N ASP A 523 -15.60 -13.72 35.36
CA ASP A 523 -16.84 -13.81 36.11
C ASP A 523 -17.97 -14.60 35.41
N GLY A 524 -19.23 -14.26 35.70
CA GLY A 524 -20.38 -14.91 35.11
C GLY A 524 -20.57 -14.64 33.62
N LEU A 525 -20.11 -13.49 33.10
CA LEU A 525 -20.16 -13.18 31.67
C LEU A 525 -19.18 -14.05 30.89
N ASP A 526 -17.98 -14.24 31.42
CA ASP A 526 -16.96 -15.14 30.86
C ASP A 526 -17.35 -16.60 30.92
N LEU A 527 -17.98 -17.01 32.03
CA LEU A 527 -18.55 -18.34 32.14
C LEU A 527 -19.61 -18.59 31.06
N ASN A 528 -20.45 -17.61 30.74
CA ASN A 528 -21.41 -17.78 29.65
C ASN A 528 -20.70 -17.95 28.30
N ALA A 529 -19.66 -17.15 28.04
CA ALA A 529 -18.85 -17.30 26.83
C ALA A 529 -18.19 -18.69 26.74
N PHE A 530 -17.71 -19.23 27.87
CA PHE A 530 -17.18 -20.59 27.94
C PHE A 530 -18.25 -21.64 27.63
N LEU A 531 -19.43 -21.52 28.25
CA LEU A 531 -20.55 -22.43 28.05
C LEU A 531 -21.05 -22.44 26.60
N ASP A 532 -20.95 -21.30 25.91
CA ASP A 532 -21.23 -21.20 24.48
C ASP A 532 -20.27 -22.01 23.61
N CYS A 533 -19.09 -22.40 24.13
CA CYS A 533 -18.07 -23.18 23.43
C CYS A 533 -18.01 -24.67 23.80
N VAL A 534 -18.73 -25.11 24.84
CA VAL A 534 -18.70 -26.51 25.31
C VAL A 534 -19.13 -27.48 24.21
N THR A 535 -18.26 -28.44 23.90
CA THR A 535 -18.54 -29.55 22.98
C THR A 535 -18.74 -30.87 23.73
N GLY A 536 -18.09 -31.02 24.88
CA GLY A 536 -18.08 -32.23 25.70
C GLY A 536 -16.89 -33.15 25.41
N PRO A 537 -16.62 -34.13 26.30
CA PRO A 537 -15.42 -34.95 26.26
C PRO A 537 -15.35 -35.79 24.98
N ALA A 538 -14.16 -35.80 24.38
CA ALA A 538 -13.82 -36.40 23.09
C ALA A 538 -14.64 -35.90 21.89
N VAL A 539 -15.26 -34.71 21.98
CA VAL A 539 -15.99 -34.09 20.88
C VAL A 539 -15.19 -32.91 20.34
N SER A 540 -14.40 -33.18 19.30
CA SER A 540 -13.52 -32.16 18.72
C SER A 540 -14.30 -30.91 18.31
N PHE A 541 -13.77 -29.73 18.69
CA PHE A 541 -14.31 -28.43 18.34
C PHE A 541 -14.46 -28.22 16.83
N SER A 542 -13.62 -28.87 16.01
CA SER A 542 -13.65 -28.80 14.54
C SER A 542 -14.85 -29.50 13.88
N ALA A 543 -15.53 -30.41 14.58
CA ALA A 543 -16.58 -31.25 13.98
C ALA A 543 -17.92 -30.51 13.77
N ALA A 544 -18.22 -29.53 14.62
CA ALA A 544 -19.32 -28.56 14.50
C ALA A 544 -19.30 -27.64 15.74
N PRO A 545 -18.56 -26.51 15.71
CA PRO A 545 -18.55 -25.61 16.87
C PRO A 545 -19.96 -25.12 17.17
N PRO A 546 -20.35 -24.97 18.45
CA PRO A 546 -21.68 -24.46 18.78
C PRO A 546 -21.87 -23.07 18.15
N PRO A 547 -23.05 -22.74 17.58
CA PRO A 547 -23.25 -21.48 16.84
C PRO A 547 -23.02 -20.19 17.65
N ALA A 548 -23.00 -20.30 18.98
CA ALA A 548 -22.79 -19.17 19.89
C ALA A 548 -21.32 -18.96 20.28
N CYS A 549 -20.44 -19.96 20.04
CA CYS A 549 -19.03 -19.82 20.37
C CYS A 549 -18.35 -18.83 19.43
N VAL A 550 -17.71 -17.80 20.00
CA VAL A 550 -16.84 -16.87 19.28
C VAL A 550 -15.38 -17.23 19.62
N PRO A 551 -14.70 -18.03 18.77
CA PRO A 551 -13.35 -18.51 19.03
C PRO A 551 -12.30 -17.39 19.19
#